data_AF-A0A7S3B480-F1
#
_entry.id   AF-A0A7S3B480-F1
#
_cell.length_a   1.000
_cell.length_b   1.000
_cell.length_c   1.000
_cell.angle_alpha   90.00
_cell.angle_beta   90.00
_cell.angle_gamma   90.00
#
_symmetry.space_group_name_H-M   'P 1'
#
loop_
_entity.id
_entity.type
_entity.pdbx_description
1 polymer ?
#
loop_
_entity_poly.entity_id
_entity_poly.type
_entity_poly.pdbx_seq_one_letter_code
_entity_poly.pdbx_strand_id
1 'polypeptide(L)'
;STFMPASRGSSTLRAAPQPRECYQQKYSALPLESVRDGHVEHDNQVEEVYDAAAGTRHLAHMRALGCQLVLSGLGLAGLLAIAMSTLIHSQADRLGGGESSAIGLPPAPPSAPSPPPWWQSLPVAASAESRPSPPPAPAYGWLKAFADPAASGAATVTVTAGTPGEASAHTPLPSAPPPFPSPSPPTCASLFGGLENLRERSPPLWCFGVLNQDLCQRSYIKRSDGQGYSRCVWEQGKCAVAREFHACPLPPPPPPPPPTPPEPPPAMPPLPVVDQINIRFNEGGPTADIAKAGVLVHTFDDITDSVHPWLPCPETRWCGRLRDRFAASLIYPPLRDVYSKGDGGFVVNPKHAKVLCSYHGDGHSMAKSCDRPGVSKDCVPGCGGGYEQCEVVEKTSWCTCPQGDFLCAWRPNELEQMMRQQQSESPNGFLLHKGYNEVILAADSWMHNLPGTIEAVFAVSEASDAFTARVRAVHTAFVQQYGVTEVPLLLYDPMNDPPFSEMPAGAGRDTRQT
;
A
#
# COMPACT_ATOMS: atom_id res chain seq x y z
N SER A 1 42.19 -40.67 32.53
CA SER A 1 42.57 -39.65 33.53
C SER A 1 43.57 -38.68 32.91
N THR A 2 43.10 -37.66 32.19
CA THR A 2 43.85 -36.40 31.96
C THR A 2 42.86 -35.36 31.43
N PHE A 3 42.57 -34.37 32.28
CA PHE A 3 41.76 -33.19 31.98
C PHE A 3 42.70 -32.09 31.46
N MET A 4 42.36 -31.44 30.35
CA MET A 4 42.97 -30.16 29.94
C MET A 4 42.01 -29.01 30.27
N PRO A 5 42.47 -27.86 30.81
CA PRO A 5 41.61 -26.71 31.03
C PRO A 5 41.59 -25.79 29.80
N ALA A 6 40.39 -25.36 29.44
CA ALA A 6 40.16 -24.33 28.43
C ALA A 6 40.55 -22.94 28.96
N SER A 7 41.16 -22.16 28.07
CA SER A 7 41.59 -20.78 28.25
C SER A 7 40.41 -19.82 28.38
N ARG A 8 40.49 -18.90 29.35
CA ARG A 8 39.61 -17.75 29.49
C ARG A 8 39.94 -16.72 28.40
N GLY A 9 39.01 -16.50 27.48
CA GLY A 9 39.03 -15.36 26.57
C GLY A 9 38.56 -14.10 27.29
N SER A 10 39.45 -13.11 27.36
CA SER A 10 39.21 -11.77 27.89
C SER A 10 38.32 -10.98 26.93
N SER A 11 37.14 -10.57 27.40
CA SER A 11 36.24 -9.64 26.72
C SER A 11 36.74 -8.21 26.90
N THR A 12 37.32 -7.64 25.85
CA THR A 12 37.62 -6.20 25.77
C THR A 12 36.33 -5.42 25.50
N LEU A 13 35.86 -4.72 26.54
CA LEU A 13 34.87 -3.65 26.43
C LEU A 13 35.42 -2.56 25.49
N ARG A 14 34.80 -2.40 24.31
CA ARG A 14 35.01 -1.20 23.48
C ARG A 14 34.25 -0.04 24.11
N ALA A 15 35.01 0.97 24.51
CA ALA A 15 34.49 2.26 24.94
C ALA A 15 33.71 2.94 23.79
N ALA A 16 32.57 3.53 24.14
CA ALA A 16 31.79 4.39 23.27
C ALA A 16 32.58 5.66 22.90
N PRO A 17 32.47 6.18 21.67
CA PRO A 17 33.07 7.45 21.32
C PRO A 17 32.29 8.60 21.98
N GLN A 18 33.02 9.52 22.61
CA GLN A 18 32.45 10.74 23.16
C GLN A 18 31.90 11.66 22.05
N PRO A 19 30.82 12.41 22.31
CA PRO A 19 30.29 13.37 21.35
C PRO A 19 31.25 14.55 21.18
N ARG A 20 31.56 14.86 19.92
CA ARG A 20 32.29 16.06 19.54
C ARG A 20 31.42 17.30 19.77
N GLU A 21 32.03 18.30 20.41
CA GLU A 21 31.50 19.64 20.61
C GLU A 21 30.98 20.23 19.29
N CYS A 22 29.69 20.58 19.27
CA CYS A 22 29.08 21.37 18.22
C CYS A 22 28.98 22.83 18.68
N TYR A 23 29.64 23.71 17.91
CA TYR A 23 29.35 25.12 17.68
C TYR A 23 28.67 25.92 18.82
N GLN A 24 29.47 26.71 19.54
CA GLN A 24 28.95 27.93 20.18
C GLN A 24 28.60 28.96 19.10
N GLN A 25 27.31 29.16 18.83
CA GLN A 25 26.84 30.30 18.08
C GLN A 25 26.52 31.45 19.05
N LYS A 26 27.31 32.53 18.95
CA LYS A 26 27.08 33.81 19.62
C LYS A 26 25.73 34.39 19.19
N TYR A 27 24.81 34.56 20.13
CA TYR A 27 23.74 35.54 20.00
C TYR A 27 24.27 36.90 20.46
N SER A 28 24.57 37.77 19.50
CA SER A 28 24.75 39.19 19.75
C SER A 28 23.37 39.83 19.84
N ALA A 29 23.03 40.37 21.01
CA ALA A 29 21.86 41.20 21.20
C ALA A 29 21.95 42.44 20.29
N LEU A 30 20.90 42.71 19.53
CA LEU A 30 20.66 44.01 18.89
C LEU A 30 19.36 44.62 19.44
N PRO A 31 19.28 45.96 19.48
CA PRO A 31 18.39 46.66 20.40
C PRO A 31 16.98 46.85 19.84
N LEU A 32 16.01 46.89 20.77
CA LEU A 32 14.66 47.38 20.56
C LEU A 32 14.70 48.86 20.17
N GLU A 33 14.41 49.17 18.90
CA GLU A 33 13.97 50.51 18.51
C GLU A 33 12.44 50.55 18.43
N SER A 34 11.89 51.53 19.15
CA SER A 34 10.47 51.83 19.16
C SER A 34 10.09 52.52 17.85
N VAL A 35 9.03 52.04 17.19
CA VAL A 35 8.36 52.80 16.13
C VAL A 35 6.94 53.13 16.57
N ARG A 36 6.67 54.43 16.52
CA ARG A 36 5.42 55.13 16.84
C ARG A 36 4.31 54.83 15.83
N ASP A 37 3.09 54.89 16.36
CA ASP A 37 1.83 55.40 15.80
C ASP A 37 1.65 55.45 14.27
N GLY A 38 0.65 54.72 13.81
CA GLY A 38 0.03 54.86 12.50
C GLY A 38 -1.34 54.18 12.48
N HIS A 39 -2.33 54.84 13.08
CA HIS A 39 -3.75 54.51 12.91
C HIS A 39 -4.16 54.74 11.45
N VAL A 40 -4.67 53.70 10.80
CA VAL A 40 -5.53 53.82 9.62
C VAL A 40 -6.71 52.86 9.84
N GLU A 41 -7.85 53.45 10.18
CA GLU A 41 -9.16 52.78 10.14
C GLU A 41 -9.47 52.40 8.70
N HIS A 42 -9.75 51.13 8.46
CA HIS A 42 -10.52 50.70 7.29
C HIS A 42 -11.73 49.91 7.77
N ASP A 43 -12.87 50.61 7.73
CA ASP A 43 -14.21 50.07 7.74
C ASP A 43 -14.36 49.05 6.62
N ASN A 44 -14.83 47.84 6.95
CA ASN A 44 -15.49 46.94 6.01
C ASN A 44 -16.46 46.07 6.80
N GLN A 45 -17.71 46.54 6.83
CA GLN A 45 -18.86 45.72 7.18
C GLN A 45 -19.04 44.63 6.11
N VAL A 46 -19.06 43.37 6.55
CA VAL A 46 -19.64 42.27 5.77
C VAL A 46 -20.87 41.82 6.54
N GLU A 47 -22.02 42.00 5.89
CA GLU A 47 -23.33 41.53 6.35
C GLU A 47 -23.32 40.00 6.48
N GLU A 48 -23.63 39.52 7.68
CA GLU A 48 -23.92 38.12 7.96
C GLU A 48 -25.44 37.91 7.81
N VAL A 49 -25.86 37.33 6.68
CA VAL A 49 -27.24 36.87 6.46
C VAL A 49 -27.37 35.46 7.01
N TYR A 50 -27.96 35.33 8.21
CA TYR A 50 -28.45 34.05 8.74
C TYR A 50 -29.96 33.96 8.52
N ASP A 51 -30.36 33.13 7.55
CA ASP A 51 -31.73 32.61 7.44
C ASP A 51 -31.88 31.42 8.39
N ALA A 52 -32.63 31.60 9.47
CA ALA A 52 -33.11 30.51 10.31
C ALA A 52 -34.58 30.75 10.68
N ALA A 53 -35.46 30.16 9.88
CA ALA A 53 -36.88 30.07 10.17
C ALA A 53 -37.20 28.80 11.00
N ALA A 54 -38.07 29.02 11.99
CA ALA A 54 -38.95 28.08 12.68
C ALA A 54 -38.38 27.19 13.80
N GLY A 55 -38.77 27.52 15.05
CA GLY A 55 -38.65 26.63 16.20
C GLY A 55 -38.87 27.26 17.57
N THR A 56 -40.04 27.88 17.79
CA THR A 56 -40.45 28.58 19.02
C THR A 56 -40.64 27.72 20.29
N ARG A 57 -40.35 28.37 21.45
CA ARG A 57 -40.75 28.13 22.88
C ARG A 57 -39.80 27.20 23.68
N HIS A 58 -39.16 27.63 24.78
CA HIS A 58 -39.72 28.33 25.95
C HIS A 58 -38.81 29.44 26.56
N LEU A 59 -39.45 30.57 26.89
CA LEU A 59 -39.12 31.55 27.94
C LEU A 59 -38.79 30.87 29.30
N ALA A 60 -38.06 31.44 30.28
CA ALA A 60 -37.48 32.76 30.51
C ALA A 60 -36.65 32.75 31.82
N HIS A 61 -36.04 33.91 32.14
CA HIS A 61 -35.49 34.41 33.43
C HIS A 61 -34.07 33.94 33.79
N MET A 62 -33.09 34.79 34.15
CA MET A 62 -33.03 36.24 34.42
C MET A 62 -31.66 36.81 33.99
N ARG A 63 -31.69 38.06 33.52
CA ARG A 63 -30.52 38.95 33.46
C ARG A 63 -30.35 39.69 34.79
N ALA A 64 -29.08 40.01 35.05
CA ALA A 64 -28.57 41.23 35.69
C ALA A 64 -28.59 41.33 37.21
N LEU A 65 -27.38 41.45 37.76
CA LEU A 65 -26.83 42.44 38.71
C LEU A 65 -25.34 42.05 38.86
N GLY A 66 -24.32 42.90 38.75
CA GLY A 66 -24.20 44.33 38.97
C GLY A 66 -23.00 44.56 39.89
N CYS A 67 -21.92 45.11 39.33
CA CYS A 67 -20.75 45.82 39.88
C CYS A 67 -20.29 45.68 41.36
N GLN A 68 -18.96 45.52 41.47
CA GLN A 68 -17.98 46.20 42.36
C GLN A 68 -18.24 46.25 43.87
N LEU A 69 -17.28 45.78 44.70
CA LEU A 69 -16.19 46.59 45.30
C LEU A 69 -15.45 45.82 46.43
N VAL A 70 -14.20 46.26 46.66
CA VAL A 70 -13.35 46.15 47.86
C VAL A 70 -12.37 44.95 48.01
N LEU A 71 -11.10 45.31 47.78
CA LEU A 71 -9.87 44.78 48.37
C LEU A 71 -9.91 44.74 49.90
N SER A 72 -9.58 43.59 50.52
CA SER A 72 -8.63 43.52 51.66
C SER A 72 -8.59 42.12 52.27
N GLY A 73 -7.40 41.64 52.63
CA GLY A 73 -7.23 40.72 53.75
C GLY A 73 -6.63 39.35 53.42
N LEU A 74 -5.31 39.30 53.24
CA LEU A 74 -4.54 38.10 53.53
C LEU A 74 -4.68 37.79 55.03
N GLY A 75 -5.26 36.64 55.35
CA GLY A 75 -5.32 36.09 56.69
C GLY A 75 -5.35 34.57 56.63
N LEU A 76 -4.20 33.95 56.93
CA LEU A 76 -4.07 32.52 57.20
C LEU A 76 -5.02 32.12 58.34
N ALA A 77 -6.14 31.47 58.01
CA ALA A 77 -6.86 30.56 58.89
C ALA A 77 -7.98 29.87 58.08
N GLY A 78 -7.73 28.70 57.52
CA GLY A 78 -8.77 27.97 56.78
C GLY A 78 -8.32 26.79 55.93
N LEU A 79 -7.29 26.06 56.35
CA LEU A 79 -6.90 24.78 55.73
C LEU A 79 -7.15 23.66 56.75
N LEU A 80 -8.44 23.35 57.00
CA LEU A 80 -8.88 22.13 57.68
C LEU A 80 -10.42 22.04 57.66
N ALA A 81 -11.01 21.88 56.48
CA ALA A 81 -12.34 21.29 56.29
C ALA A 81 -12.61 21.14 54.79
N ILE A 82 -12.59 19.89 54.31
CA ILE A 82 -13.42 19.26 53.25
C ILE A 82 -12.66 17.99 52.84
N ALA A 83 -12.74 16.99 53.71
CA ALA A 83 -12.51 15.59 53.39
C ALA A 83 -13.23 14.78 54.46
N MET A 84 -14.55 14.63 54.30
CA MET A 84 -15.36 13.50 54.78
C MET A 84 -16.84 13.86 54.65
N SER A 85 -17.44 13.47 53.52
CA SER A 85 -18.89 13.25 53.40
C SER A 85 -19.14 12.35 52.21
N THR A 86 -19.04 11.04 52.43
CA THR A 86 -19.96 10.01 51.90
C THR A 86 -19.51 8.64 52.42
N LEU A 87 -19.89 8.30 53.65
CA LEU A 87 -20.04 6.91 54.06
C LEU A 87 -20.98 6.89 55.27
N ILE A 88 -22.22 6.43 55.08
CA ILE A 88 -23.10 5.74 56.05
C ILE A 88 -24.50 5.64 55.43
N HIS A 89 -24.89 4.40 55.08
CA HIS A 89 -26.20 3.73 54.98
C HIS A 89 -25.95 2.58 53.97
N SER A 90 -26.06 1.29 54.27
CA SER A 90 -26.83 0.57 55.28
C SER A 90 -26.20 -0.83 55.43
N GLN A 91 -25.99 -1.26 56.66
CA GLN A 91 -25.77 -2.67 57.03
C GLN A 91 -26.87 -3.00 58.05
N ALA A 92 -27.82 -3.82 57.64
CA ALA A 92 -28.70 -4.55 58.55
C ALA A 92 -28.99 -5.92 57.93
N ASP A 93 -28.98 -6.94 58.79
CA ASP A 93 -29.44 -8.32 58.62
C ASP A 93 -28.48 -9.34 57.99
N ARG A 94 -27.61 -9.90 58.84
CA ARG A 94 -27.26 -11.33 58.81
C ARG A 94 -27.02 -11.91 60.20
N LEU A 95 -28.01 -12.65 60.71
CA LEU A 95 -27.80 -13.80 61.59
C LEU A 95 -28.78 -14.92 61.19
N GLY A 96 -28.26 -16.12 60.96
CA GLY A 96 -28.99 -17.36 61.22
C GLY A 96 -29.18 -18.36 60.06
N GLY A 97 -28.60 -19.56 60.22
CA GLY A 97 -28.99 -20.82 59.59
C GLY A 97 -28.31 -21.11 58.25
N GLY A 98 -27.67 -22.26 58.00
CA GLY A 98 -27.86 -23.60 58.55
C GLY A 98 -28.23 -24.55 57.41
N GLU A 99 -27.28 -25.44 57.06
CA GLU A 99 -27.41 -26.73 56.35
C GLU A 99 -28.21 -26.84 55.02
N SER A 100 -27.54 -27.34 53.98
CA SER A 100 -27.73 -28.70 53.43
C SER A 100 -27.32 -28.79 51.96
N SER A 101 -26.47 -29.78 51.68
CA SER A 101 -26.04 -30.22 50.37
C SER A 101 -27.21 -30.69 49.50
N ALA A 102 -27.28 -30.21 48.26
CA ALA A 102 -27.89 -30.92 47.14
C ALA A 102 -27.23 -30.51 45.82
N ILE A 103 -26.73 -31.52 45.10
CA ILE A 103 -26.16 -31.40 43.75
C ILE A 103 -27.32 -31.07 42.80
N GLY A 104 -27.33 -29.84 42.26
CA GLY A 104 -28.28 -29.38 41.25
C GLY A 104 -27.56 -29.14 39.92
N LEU A 105 -28.03 -29.77 38.86
CA LEU A 105 -27.60 -29.56 37.48
C LEU A 105 -27.80 -28.09 37.05
N PRO A 106 -26.96 -27.56 36.14
CA PRO A 106 -27.07 -26.17 35.71
C PRO A 106 -28.37 -25.91 34.91
N PRO A 107 -28.98 -24.72 35.06
CA PRO A 107 -30.17 -24.35 34.28
C PRO A 107 -29.81 -24.14 32.80
N ALA A 108 -30.75 -24.49 31.93
CA ALA A 108 -30.65 -24.27 30.49
C ALA A 108 -30.51 -22.77 30.14
N PRO A 109 -29.76 -22.43 29.08
CA PRO A 109 -29.56 -21.04 28.69
C PRO A 109 -30.88 -20.40 28.22
N PRO A 110 -31.08 -19.08 28.46
CA PRO A 110 -32.25 -18.36 28.00
C PRO A 110 -32.31 -18.32 26.48
N SER A 111 -33.52 -18.46 25.95
CA SER A 111 -33.84 -18.43 24.53
C SER A 111 -33.43 -17.09 23.90
N ALA A 112 -32.85 -17.16 22.70
CA ALA A 112 -32.45 -15.99 21.92
C ALA A 112 -33.64 -15.04 21.66
N PRO A 113 -33.45 -13.71 21.71
CA PRO A 113 -34.50 -12.75 21.39
C PRO A 113 -34.88 -12.84 19.90
N SER A 114 -36.19 -12.74 19.64
CA SER A 114 -36.75 -12.75 18.29
C SER A 114 -36.27 -11.53 17.47
N PRO A 115 -36.02 -11.69 16.16
CA PRO A 115 -35.60 -10.57 15.31
C PRO A 115 -36.72 -9.53 15.13
N PRO A 116 -36.37 -8.25 14.88
CA PRO A 116 -37.32 -7.16 14.73
C PRO A 116 -38.22 -7.29 13.48
N PRO A 117 -39.42 -6.68 13.49
CA PRO A 117 -40.55 -7.01 12.60
C PRO A 117 -40.43 -6.56 11.14
N TRP A 118 -39.28 -6.04 10.69
CA TRP A 118 -39.08 -5.62 9.30
C TRP A 118 -38.38 -6.68 8.43
N TRP A 119 -38.20 -7.90 8.94
CA TRP A 119 -37.56 -9.03 8.24
C TRP A 119 -38.52 -10.06 7.62
N GLN A 120 -39.83 -9.79 7.61
CA GLN A 120 -40.81 -10.69 6.99
C GLN A 120 -41.55 -9.98 5.86
N SER A 121 -40.98 -9.99 4.65
CA SER A 121 -41.70 -9.85 3.38
C SER A 121 -40.75 -10.03 2.19
N LEU A 122 -40.49 -11.27 1.79
CA LEU A 122 -40.16 -11.59 0.40
C LEU A 122 -41.06 -12.74 -0.05
N PRO A 123 -41.89 -12.58 -1.10
CA PRO A 123 -42.74 -13.64 -1.58
C PRO A 123 -41.91 -14.66 -2.37
N VAL A 124 -42.11 -15.93 -2.02
CA VAL A 124 -41.71 -17.09 -2.83
C VAL A 124 -42.60 -17.12 -4.07
N ALA A 125 -42.00 -16.95 -5.25
CA ALA A 125 -42.63 -17.30 -6.52
C ALA A 125 -41.69 -18.22 -7.30
N ALA A 126 -42.19 -19.41 -7.61
CA ALA A 126 -41.52 -20.42 -8.40
C ALA A 126 -41.76 -20.22 -9.90
N SER A 127 -40.72 -20.58 -10.66
CA SER A 127 -40.73 -21.13 -12.02
C SER A 127 -40.89 -20.23 -13.25
N ALA A 128 -39.83 -20.32 -14.05
CA ALA A 128 -39.77 -20.51 -15.51
C ALA A 128 -39.72 -19.30 -16.46
N GLU A 129 -38.63 -19.34 -17.24
CA GLU A 129 -38.44 -18.85 -18.62
C GLU A 129 -38.01 -17.39 -18.91
N SER A 130 -37.08 -17.35 -19.87
CA SER A 130 -36.46 -16.20 -20.56
C SER A 130 -35.32 -15.45 -19.84
N ARG A 131 -34.07 -15.83 -20.19
CA ARG A 131 -32.87 -14.99 -20.01
C ARG A 131 -32.92 -13.83 -21.00
N PRO A 132 -32.82 -12.55 -20.58
CA PRO A 132 -32.38 -11.48 -21.45
C PRO A 132 -30.85 -11.48 -21.53
N SER A 133 -30.33 -11.32 -22.74
CA SER A 133 -28.90 -11.17 -23.04
C SER A 133 -28.30 -9.97 -22.31
N PRO A 134 -27.01 -10.03 -21.91
CA PRO A 134 -26.33 -8.89 -21.32
C PRO A 134 -26.16 -7.76 -22.36
N PRO A 135 -26.20 -6.48 -21.94
CA PRO A 135 -25.87 -5.37 -22.81
C PRO A 135 -24.40 -5.42 -23.24
N PRO A 136 -24.05 -4.94 -24.45
CA PRO A 136 -22.68 -4.98 -24.93
C PRO A 136 -21.79 -4.05 -24.09
N ALA A 137 -20.61 -4.56 -23.73
CA ALA A 137 -19.55 -3.77 -23.11
C ALA A 137 -19.13 -2.62 -24.04
N PRO A 138 -18.79 -1.43 -23.51
CA PRO A 138 -18.22 -0.37 -24.33
C PRO A 138 -16.82 -0.78 -24.80
N ALA A 139 -16.68 -0.93 -26.12
CA ALA A 139 -15.43 -1.17 -26.80
C ALA A 139 -14.56 0.11 -26.72
N TYR A 140 -13.52 0.10 -25.88
CA TYR A 140 -12.42 1.05 -26.01
C TYR A 140 -11.53 0.59 -27.17
N GLY A 141 -11.79 1.15 -28.36
CA GLY A 141 -10.93 1.02 -29.52
C GLY A 141 -9.84 2.08 -29.51
N TRP A 142 -8.59 1.68 -29.31
CA TRP A 142 -7.42 2.46 -29.73
C TRP A 142 -6.39 1.53 -30.35
N LEU A 143 -6.34 1.49 -31.68
CA LEU A 143 -5.14 1.11 -32.44
C LEU A 143 -5.26 1.56 -33.90
N LYS A 144 -4.14 2.12 -34.37
CA LYS A 144 -3.75 2.63 -35.70
C LYS A 144 -4.15 4.08 -36.02
N ALA A 145 -3.33 4.90 -36.67
CA ALA A 145 -1.91 4.93 -37.04
C ALA A 145 -1.73 6.22 -37.86
N PHE A 146 -0.67 7.01 -37.65
CA PHE A 146 -0.01 7.87 -38.66
C PHE A 146 1.40 8.16 -38.09
N ALA A 147 2.49 7.58 -38.61
CA ALA A 147 3.18 7.90 -39.88
C ALA A 147 3.72 9.34 -39.90
N ASP A 148 5.04 9.45 -39.74
CA ASP A 148 5.90 10.61 -40.02
C ASP A 148 5.68 11.16 -41.44
N PRO A 149 5.99 12.45 -41.67
CA PRO A 149 7.31 12.73 -42.24
C PRO A 149 8.01 14.00 -41.70
N ALA A 150 9.33 13.87 -41.54
CA ALA A 150 10.40 14.80 -41.90
C ALA A 150 10.19 16.31 -41.69
N ALA A 151 10.96 16.88 -40.75
CA ALA A 151 11.46 18.25 -40.87
C ALA A 151 12.89 18.34 -40.33
N SER A 152 13.83 18.38 -41.26
CA SER A 152 15.23 18.78 -41.08
C SER A 152 15.32 20.24 -40.63
N GLY A 153 15.79 20.47 -39.41
CA GLY A 153 16.19 21.79 -38.92
C GLY A 153 17.64 21.72 -38.42
N ALA A 154 18.55 22.29 -39.21
CA ALA A 154 19.94 22.45 -38.84
C ALA A 154 20.07 23.48 -37.70
N ALA A 155 20.52 23.04 -36.53
CA ALA A 155 20.93 23.91 -35.44
C ALA A 155 22.46 23.97 -35.39
N THR A 156 23.00 25.15 -35.70
CA THR A 156 24.40 25.51 -35.56
C THR A 156 24.75 25.58 -34.08
N VAL A 157 25.57 24.65 -33.59
CA VAL A 157 26.11 24.67 -32.23
C VAL A 157 27.41 25.47 -32.24
N THR A 158 27.37 26.66 -31.63
CA THR A 158 28.54 27.46 -31.31
C THR A 158 29.23 26.85 -30.08
N VAL A 159 30.43 26.31 -30.25
CA VAL A 159 31.26 25.78 -29.16
C VAL A 159 32.04 26.93 -28.55
N THR A 160 31.70 27.30 -27.32
CA THR A 160 32.48 28.23 -26.49
C THR A 160 33.50 27.42 -25.69
N ALA A 161 34.78 27.76 -25.84
CA ALA A 161 35.87 27.19 -25.07
C ALA A 161 35.87 27.73 -23.62
N GLY A 162 36.00 26.82 -22.64
CA GLY A 162 36.11 27.17 -21.23
C GLY A 162 36.64 26.04 -20.35
N THR A 163 37.96 26.10 -20.08
CA THR A 163 38.69 25.77 -18.84
C THR A 163 38.68 24.32 -18.27
N PRO A 164 39.86 23.75 -17.92
CA PRO A 164 39.97 22.38 -17.43
C PRO A 164 39.96 22.28 -15.89
N GLY A 165 39.34 21.23 -15.37
CA GLY A 165 39.65 20.72 -14.04
C GLY A 165 38.51 19.95 -13.38
N GLU A 166 38.39 18.64 -13.66
CA GLU A 166 37.83 17.72 -12.66
C GLU A 166 38.18 16.26 -12.96
N ALA A 167 38.37 15.51 -11.88
CA ALA A 167 39.04 14.21 -11.83
C ALA A 167 38.21 13.07 -12.44
N SER A 168 38.91 12.22 -13.19
CA SER A 168 38.38 11.08 -13.94
C SER A 168 37.95 9.94 -13.02
N ALA A 169 36.66 9.59 -13.05
CA ALA A 169 36.13 8.35 -12.51
C ALA A 169 36.16 7.27 -13.62
N HIS A 170 36.84 6.15 -13.34
CA HIS A 170 36.97 5.03 -14.27
C HIS A 170 35.64 4.30 -14.47
N THR A 171 35.11 4.38 -15.69
CA THR A 171 33.99 3.55 -16.16
C THR A 171 34.46 2.12 -16.47
N PRO A 172 33.80 1.07 -15.97
CA PRO A 172 34.14 -0.31 -16.29
C PRO A 172 33.81 -0.65 -17.75
N LEU A 173 34.74 -1.34 -18.42
CA LEU A 173 34.61 -1.76 -19.82
C LEU A 173 33.45 -2.76 -20.01
N PRO A 174 32.61 -2.60 -21.04
CA PRO A 174 31.57 -3.57 -21.37
C PRO A 174 32.17 -4.92 -21.79
N SER A 175 31.57 -6.01 -21.29
CA SER A 175 31.97 -7.38 -21.61
C SER A 175 31.83 -7.68 -23.11
N ALA A 176 32.83 -8.37 -23.67
CA ALA A 176 32.86 -8.72 -25.08
C ALA A 176 31.65 -9.62 -25.47
N PRO A 177 31.05 -9.41 -26.65
CA PRO A 177 29.96 -10.25 -27.14
C PRO A 177 30.45 -11.68 -27.42
N PRO A 178 29.58 -12.69 -27.25
CA PRO A 178 29.93 -14.08 -27.51
C PRO A 178 30.24 -14.31 -29.00
N PRO A 179 31.14 -15.24 -29.34
CA PRO A 179 31.48 -15.56 -30.72
C PRO A 179 30.27 -16.12 -31.48
N PHE A 180 30.13 -15.72 -32.74
CA PHE A 180 29.08 -16.22 -33.63
C PHE A 180 29.19 -17.75 -33.82
N PRO A 181 28.07 -18.49 -33.82
CA PRO A 181 28.09 -19.92 -34.08
C PRO A 181 28.50 -20.20 -35.54
N SER A 182 29.45 -21.11 -35.72
CA SER A 182 29.85 -21.60 -37.05
C SER A 182 28.64 -22.19 -37.80
N PRO A 183 28.51 -21.94 -39.12
CA PRO A 183 27.42 -22.49 -39.92
C PRO A 183 27.45 -24.02 -39.86
N SER A 184 26.32 -24.63 -39.51
CA SER A 184 26.18 -26.08 -39.47
C SER A 184 26.31 -26.66 -40.90
N PRO A 185 26.95 -27.83 -41.07
CA PRO A 185 27.04 -28.48 -42.37
C PRO A 185 25.63 -28.75 -42.95
N PRO A 186 25.44 -28.66 -44.27
CA PRO A 186 24.15 -28.88 -44.90
C PRO A 186 23.62 -30.27 -44.56
N THR A 187 22.41 -30.32 -43.99
CA THR A 187 21.73 -31.59 -43.69
C THR A 187 21.34 -32.26 -45.01
N CYS A 188 21.32 -33.59 -45.06
CA CYS A 188 20.93 -34.32 -46.26
C CYS A 188 19.57 -33.92 -46.86
N ALA A 189 18.63 -33.43 -46.03
CA ALA A 189 17.34 -32.92 -46.51
C ALA A 189 17.52 -31.71 -47.45
N SER A 190 18.58 -30.92 -47.27
CA SER A 190 18.89 -29.78 -48.15
C SER A 190 19.28 -30.20 -49.58
N LEU A 191 19.79 -31.42 -49.79
CA LEU A 191 20.07 -31.96 -51.13
C LEU A 191 18.79 -32.17 -51.95
N PHE A 192 17.65 -32.31 -51.26
CA PHE A 192 16.32 -32.47 -51.87
C PHE A 192 15.45 -31.23 -51.64
N GLY A 193 16.05 -30.07 -51.38
CA GLY A 193 15.33 -28.82 -51.16
C GLY A 193 14.37 -28.51 -52.32
N GLY A 194 13.09 -28.34 -51.99
CA GLY A 194 12.02 -28.12 -52.97
C GLY A 194 11.32 -29.39 -53.48
N LEU A 195 11.76 -30.58 -53.06
CA LEU A 195 11.07 -31.84 -53.30
C LEU A 195 10.24 -32.25 -52.07
N GLU A 196 9.19 -33.02 -52.29
CA GLU A 196 8.28 -33.49 -51.25
C GLU A 196 8.65 -34.91 -50.77
N ASN A 197 8.69 -35.13 -49.45
CA ASN A 197 8.92 -36.45 -48.89
C ASN A 197 7.63 -37.27 -48.86
N LEU A 198 7.48 -38.24 -49.76
CA LEU A 198 6.28 -39.09 -49.82
C LEU A 198 6.07 -39.96 -48.58
N ARG A 199 7.11 -40.19 -47.77
CA ARG A 199 7.02 -40.99 -46.54
C ARG A 199 6.41 -40.23 -45.36
N GLU A 200 6.38 -38.90 -45.43
CA GLU A 200 5.78 -38.05 -44.39
C GLU A 200 4.30 -37.76 -44.65
N ARG A 201 3.77 -38.17 -45.81
CA ARG A 201 2.33 -38.11 -46.10
C ARG A 201 1.55 -39.09 -45.22
N SER A 202 0.26 -38.79 -45.03
CA SER A 202 -0.69 -39.68 -44.36
C SER A 202 -1.81 -40.09 -45.35
N PRO A 203 -1.86 -41.34 -45.83
CA PRO A 203 -0.93 -42.45 -45.55
C PRO A 203 0.43 -42.28 -46.26
N PRO A 204 1.51 -42.93 -45.76
CA PRO A 204 2.83 -42.81 -46.35
C PRO A 204 2.89 -43.52 -47.70
N LEU A 205 3.33 -42.80 -48.73
CA LEU A 205 3.41 -43.30 -50.10
C LEU A 205 4.82 -43.76 -50.45
N TRP A 206 4.92 -44.61 -51.47
CA TRP A 206 6.17 -44.93 -52.16
C TRP A 206 6.12 -44.35 -53.57
N CYS A 207 7.26 -44.18 -54.24
CA CYS A 207 7.29 -43.68 -55.62
C CYS A 207 6.34 -44.49 -56.53
N PHE A 208 6.32 -45.82 -56.43
CA PHE A 208 5.44 -46.68 -57.23
C PHE A 208 3.93 -46.51 -56.97
N GLY A 209 3.54 -45.85 -55.88
CA GLY A 209 2.15 -45.50 -55.59
C GLY A 209 1.70 -44.18 -56.22
N VAL A 210 2.61 -43.43 -56.86
CA VAL A 210 2.31 -42.13 -57.48
C VAL A 210 1.92 -42.33 -58.94
N LEU A 211 0.69 -41.93 -59.29
CA LEU A 211 0.13 -42.01 -60.65
C LEU A 211 0.31 -40.72 -61.47
N ASN A 212 0.81 -39.65 -60.84
CA ASN A 212 0.98 -38.35 -61.48
C ASN A 212 2.47 -38.08 -61.74
N GLN A 213 2.83 -37.80 -63.00
CA GLN A 213 4.21 -37.55 -63.41
C GLN A 213 4.85 -36.36 -62.71
N ASP A 214 4.11 -35.26 -62.55
CA ASP A 214 4.61 -34.05 -61.90
C ASP A 214 4.87 -34.27 -60.40
N LEU A 215 3.94 -34.91 -59.69
CA LEU A 215 4.15 -35.31 -58.30
C LEU A 215 5.36 -36.25 -58.17
N CYS A 216 5.51 -37.21 -59.09
CA CYS A 216 6.67 -38.11 -59.11
C CYS A 216 7.99 -37.34 -59.24
N GLN A 217 8.08 -36.42 -60.20
CA GLN A 217 9.31 -35.66 -60.45
C GLN A 217 9.67 -34.68 -59.33
N ARG A 218 8.67 -34.22 -58.57
CA ARG A 218 8.83 -33.33 -57.40
C ARG A 218 8.87 -34.06 -56.06
N SER A 219 9.05 -35.38 -56.07
CA SER A 219 9.04 -36.21 -54.86
C SER A 219 10.34 -36.94 -54.61
N TYR A 220 10.58 -37.27 -53.34
CA TYR A 220 11.59 -38.21 -52.89
C TYR A 220 11.03 -39.09 -51.77
N ILE A 221 11.76 -40.15 -51.41
CA ILE A 221 11.45 -41.01 -50.29
C ILE A 221 12.65 -41.17 -49.37
N LYS A 222 12.36 -41.25 -48.07
CA LYS A 222 13.29 -41.83 -47.08
C LYS A 222 13.22 -43.37 -47.16
N ARG A 223 14.36 -44.04 -47.32
CA ARG A 223 14.40 -45.51 -47.33
C ARG A 223 14.06 -46.09 -45.96
N SER A 224 13.59 -47.34 -45.95
CA SER A 224 13.18 -48.05 -44.73
C SER A 224 14.31 -48.31 -43.74
N ASP A 225 15.56 -48.36 -44.21
CA ASP A 225 16.75 -48.44 -43.38
C ASP A 225 17.05 -47.13 -42.62
N GLY A 226 16.36 -46.05 -42.96
CA GLY A 226 16.58 -44.72 -42.39
C GLY A 226 17.93 -44.09 -42.73
N GLN A 227 18.75 -44.76 -43.54
CA GLN A 227 20.15 -44.38 -43.82
C GLN A 227 20.30 -43.50 -45.05
N GLY A 228 19.22 -43.14 -45.74
CA GLY A 228 19.30 -42.20 -46.83
C GLY A 228 18.02 -41.96 -47.57
N TYR A 229 18.16 -41.19 -48.64
CA TYR A 229 17.05 -40.72 -49.47
C TYR A 229 17.28 -41.08 -50.94
N SER A 230 16.19 -41.31 -51.65
CA SER A 230 16.18 -41.51 -53.09
C SER A 230 15.07 -40.68 -53.72
N ARG A 231 15.37 -40.04 -54.84
CA ARG A 231 14.38 -39.28 -55.62
C ARG A 231 13.43 -40.23 -56.34
N CYS A 232 12.20 -39.79 -56.61
CA CYS A 232 11.31 -40.48 -57.51
C CYS A 232 11.57 -40.06 -58.97
N VAL A 233 11.51 -41.00 -59.91
CA VAL A 233 11.70 -40.79 -61.35
C VAL A 233 10.53 -41.38 -62.13
N TRP A 234 10.07 -40.68 -63.16
CA TRP A 234 8.99 -41.15 -64.02
C TRP A 234 9.56 -41.84 -65.25
N GLU A 235 9.43 -43.15 -65.34
CA GLU A 235 9.98 -43.97 -66.42
C GLU A 235 8.92 -44.94 -66.92
N GLN A 236 8.80 -45.08 -68.25
CA GLN A 236 7.88 -46.03 -68.89
C GLN A 236 6.41 -45.90 -68.42
N GLY A 237 5.97 -44.67 -68.21
CA GLY A 237 4.59 -44.38 -67.78
C GLY A 237 4.29 -44.73 -66.32
N LYS A 238 5.31 -44.97 -65.49
CA LYS A 238 5.16 -45.26 -64.05
C LYS A 238 6.19 -44.50 -63.24
N CYS A 239 5.84 -44.17 -62.00
CA CYS A 239 6.79 -43.60 -61.06
C CYS A 239 7.61 -44.71 -60.39
N ALA A 240 8.93 -44.57 -60.36
CA ALA A 240 9.87 -45.51 -59.79
C ALA A 240 10.85 -44.79 -58.83
N VAL A 241 11.54 -45.55 -57.99
CA VAL A 241 12.62 -45.01 -57.14
C VAL A 241 13.88 -44.92 -58.00
N ALA A 242 14.56 -43.76 -57.98
CA ALA A 242 15.84 -43.60 -58.66
C ALA A 242 16.86 -44.61 -58.15
N ARG A 243 17.78 -45.05 -59.03
CA ARG A 243 18.90 -45.91 -58.63
C ARG A 243 19.90 -45.18 -57.74
N GLU A 244 19.96 -43.85 -57.84
CA GLU A 244 20.80 -43.01 -57.01
C GLU A 244 20.32 -43.01 -55.55
N PHE A 245 21.25 -43.32 -54.66
CA PHE A 245 21.04 -43.36 -53.23
C PHE A 245 21.99 -42.39 -52.55
N HIS A 246 21.41 -41.47 -51.78
CA HIS A 246 22.17 -40.53 -50.99
C HIS A 246 22.19 -41.01 -49.54
N ALA A 247 23.30 -41.62 -49.14
CA ALA A 247 23.55 -42.05 -47.77
C ALA A 247 23.72 -40.82 -46.87
N CYS A 248 22.96 -40.80 -45.77
CA CYS A 248 22.96 -39.71 -44.82
C CYS A 248 23.46 -40.26 -43.49
N PRO A 249 24.66 -39.85 -43.05
CA PRO A 249 25.13 -40.24 -41.74
C PRO A 249 24.08 -39.77 -40.73
N LEU A 250 23.60 -40.70 -39.91
CA LEU A 250 22.72 -40.36 -38.80
C LEU A 250 23.44 -39.29 -37.97
N PRO A 251 22.74 -38.23 -37.53
CA PRO A 251 23.34 -37.32 -36.56
C PRO A 251 23.84 -38.14 -35.38
N PRO A 252 24.99 -37.79 -34.79
CA PRO A 252 25.47 -38.47 -33.59
C PRO A 252 24.33 -38.48 -32.56
N PRO A 253 24.15 -39.58 -31.80
CA PRO A 253 23.13 -39.64 -30.78
C PRO A 253 23.28 -38.42 -29.86
N PRO A 254 22.17 -37.76 -29.48
CA PRO A 254 22.24 -36.62 -28.58
C PRO A 254 23.00 -37.05 -27.31
N PRO A 255 23.84 -36.17 -26.74
CA PRO A 255 24.49 -36.46 -25.47
C PRO A 255 23.43 -36.84 -24.42
N PRO A 256 23.73 -37.73 -23.47
CA PRO A 256 22.80 -38.06 -22.40
C PRO A 256 22.34 -36.76 -21.73
N PRO A 257 21.04 -36.63 -21.40
CA PRO A 257 20.55 -35.44 -20.71
C PRO A 257 21.37 -35.25 -19.43
N PRO A 258 21.76 -34.01 -19.08
CA PRO A 258 22.41 -33.75 -17.81
C PRO A 258 21.54 -34.30 -16.68
N PRO A 259 22.14 -34.82 -15.59
CA PRO A 259 21.38 -35.29 -14.44
C PRO A 259 20.41 -34.18 -14.01
N THR A 260 19.14 -34.53 -13.84
CA THR A 260 18.13 -33.60 -13.32
C THR A 260 18.67 -32.98 -12.04
N PRO A 261 18.73 -31.64 -11.93
CA PRO A 261 19.13 -30.98 -10.69
C PRO A 261 18.32 -31.57 -9.53
N PRO A 262 18.93 -31.79 -8.35
CA PRO A 262 18.18 -32.20 -7.18
C PRO A 262 17.02 -31.24 -6.99
N GLU A 263 15.82 -31.78 -6.76
CA GLU A 263 14.62 -31.00 -6.52
C GLU A 263 14.90 -30.02 -5.38
N PRO A 264 14.62 -28.71 -5.57
CA PRO A 264 14.87 -27.74 -4.51
C PRO A 264 14.11 -28.17 -3.25
N PRO A 265 14.70 -27.99 -2.05
CA PRO A 265 14.02 -28.33 -0.82
C PRO A 265 12.63 -27.65 -0.78
N PRO A 266 11.62 -28.31 -0.20
CA PRO A 266 10.28 -27.74 -0.11
C PRO A 266 10.36 -26.34 0.51
N ALA A 267 9.76 -25.36 -0.17
CA ALA A 267 9.74 -23.99 0.30
C ALA A 267 9.12 -23.96 1.71
N MET A 268 9.77 -23.27 2.64
CA MET A 268 9.21 -23.07 3.98
C MET A 268 7.83 -22.43 3.85
N PRO A 269 6.86 -22.79 4.71
CA PRO A 269 5.57 -22.12 4.72
C PRO A 269 5.79 -20.61 4.92
N PRO A 270 5.00 -19.75 4.27
CA PRO A 270 5.10 -18.31 4.48
C PRO A 270 4.84 -17.97 5.94
N LEU A 271 5.54 -16.96 6.46
CA LEU A 271 5.31 -16.45 7.81
C LEU A 271 3.87 -15.94 7.96
N PRO A 272 3.28 -16.03 9.17
CA PRO A 272 2.01 -15.36 9.47
C PRO A 272 2.04 -13.88 9.09
N VAL A 273 0.92 -13.34 8.60
CA VAL A 273 0.84 -11.94 8.13
C VAL A 273 1.19 -10.95 9.23
N VAL A 274 0.75 -11.18 10.48
CA VAL A 274 1.09 -10.34 11.64
C VAL A 274 2.60 -10.29 11.89
N ASP A 275 3.32 -11.39 11.70
CA ASP A 275 4.78 -11.43 11.88
C ASP A 275 5.47 -10.63 10.77
N GLN A 276 5.00 -10.73 9.53
CA GLN A 276 5.52 -9.93 8.41
C GLN A 276 5.31 -8.42 8.63
N ILE A 277 4.12 -8.03 9.12
CA ILE A 277 3.81 -6.63 9.49
C ILE A 277 4.76 -6.14 10.59
N ASN A 278 4.95 -6.94 11.64
CA ASN A 278 5.82 -6.59 12.76
C ASN A 278 7.31 -6.53 12.38
N ILE A 279 7.77 -7.40 11.47
CA ILE A 279 9.11 -7.30 10.87
C ILE A 279 9.24 -5.97 10.12
N ARG A 280 8.28 -5.61 9.25
CA ARG A 280 8.31 -4.32 8.54
C ARG A 280 8.28 -3.12 9.47
N PHE A 281 7.52 -3.20 10.57
CA PHE A 281 7.57 -2.17 11.61
C PHE A 281 8.98 -2.07 12.18
N ASN A 282 9.54 -3.16 12.73
CA ASN A 282 10.83 -3.14 13.43
C ASN A 282 12.02 -2.75 12.55
N GLU A 283 11.99 -3.14 11.28
CA GLU A 283 13.04 -2.80 10.30
C GLU A 283 12.81 -1.45 9.62
N GLY A 284 11.67 -0.80 9.88
CA GLY A 284 11.27 0.46 9.28
C GLY A 284 12.14 1.66 9.67
N GLY A 285 12.34 2.57 8.72
CA GLY A 285 13.11 3.78 8.92
C GLY A 285 13.10 4.67 7.68
N PRO A 286 13.74 5.87 7.72
CA PRO A 286 13.76 6.79 6.60
C PRO A 286 14.33 6.13 5.33
N THR A 287 13.50 6.03 4.30
CA THR A 287 13.85 5.49 2.98
C THR A 287 12.82 5.91 1.94
N ALA A 288 13.22 5.93 0.67
CA ALA A 288 12.31 6.18 -0.44
C ALA A 288 11.48 4.94 -0.85
N ASP A 289 11.83 3.76 -0.34
CA ASP A 289 11.14 2.49 -0.63
C ASP A 289 10.02 2.24 0.39
N ILE A 290 8.77 2.47 -0.02
CA ILE A 290 7.59 2.32 0.86
C ILE A 290 7.49 0.94 1.53
N ALA A 291 8.01 -0.13 0.90
CA ALA A 291 7.99 -1.47 1.47
C ALA A 291 8.99 -1.68 2.62
N LYS A 292 10.00 -0.80 2.73
CA LYS A 292 11.03 -0.79 3.79
C LYS A 292 10.85 0.35 4.79
N ALA A 293 9.93 1.28 4.51
CA ALA A 293 9.78 2.49 5.29
C ALA A 293 9.05 2.27 6.63
N GLY A 294 8.34 1.15 6.78
CA GLY A 294 7.59 0.81 7.98
C GLY A 294 6.27 0.11 7.63
N VAL A 295 5.25 0.34 8.44
CA VAL A 295 3.89 -0.14 8.19
C VAL A 295 3.00 1.04 7.77
N LEU A 296 2.40 0.94 6.60
CA LEU A 296 1.46 1.93 6.09
C LEU A 296 0.05 1.59 6.60
N VAL A 297 -0.60 2.51 7.30
CA VAL A 297 -1.91 2.33 7.90
C VAL A 297 -2.88 3.43 7.47
N HIS A 298 -4.11 3.05 7.11
CA HIS A 298 -5.20 3.99 6.89
C HIS A 298 -6.22 3.80 8.01
N THR A 299 -6.39 4.80 8.88
CA THR A 299 -7.44 4.78 9.92
C THR A 299 -8.79 5.12 9.30
N PHE A 300 -9.87 4.56 9.83
CA PHE A 300 -11.21 4.97 9.42
C PHE A 300 -11.42 6.45 9.67
N ASP A 301 -12.02 7.11 8.69
CA ASP A 301 -12.29 8.55 8.70
C ASP A 301 -13.65 8.85 8.04
N ASP A 302 -14.02 10.12 7.99
CA ASP A 302 -15.26 10.57 7.37
C ASP A 302 -15.10 10.91 5.87
N ILE A 303 -13.96 10.54 5.26
CA ILE A 303 -13.69 10.78 3.83
C ILE A 303 -13.70 9.50 2.98
N THR A 304 -14.03 8.37 3.59
CA THR A 304 -14.29 7.07 2.95
C THR A 304 -15.79 6.74 2.90
N ASP A 305 -16.16 5.65 2.23
CA ASP A 305 -17.54 5.17 2.27
C ASP A 305 -17.91 4.68 3.68
N SER A 306 -18.92 5.30 4.28
CA SER A 306 -19.36 5.00 5.65
C SER A 306 -19.84 3.55 5.88
N VAL A 307 -20.26 2.86 4.81
CA VAL A 307 -20.75 1.47 4.86
C VAL A 307 -19.62 0.49 4.51
N HIS A 308 -18.80 0.85 3.52
CA HIS A 308 -17.70 0.03 3.03
C HIS A 308 -16.39 0.82 3.08
N PRO A 309 -15.77 1.04 4.26
CA PRO A 309 -14.68 2.02 4.42
C PRO A 309 -13.40 1.70 3.62
N TRP A 310 -13.30 0.51 3.02
CA TRP A 310 -12.25 0.18 2.04
C TRP A 310 -12.50 0.78 0.65
N LEU A 311 -13.65 1.45 0.43
CA LEU A 311 -14.02 2.15 -0.79
C LEU A 311 -13.90 3.68 -0.57
N PRO A 312 -13.55 4.43 -1.63
CA PRO A 312 -13.61 5.89 -1.58
C PRO A 312 -15.02 6.39 -1.28
N CYS A 313 -15.11 7.59 -0.71
CA CYS A 313 -16.39 8.23 -0.47
C CYS A 313 -17.24 8.34 -1.77
N PRO A 314 -18.54 7.97 -1.72
CA PRO A 314 -19.42 8.10 -2.88
C PRO A 314 -19.50 9.52 -3.41
N GLU A 315 -19.59 9.66 -4.74
CA GLU A 315 -19.66 10.96 -5.43
C GLU A 315 -20.85 11.82 -4.95
N THR A 316 -21.93 11.20 -4.50
CA THR A 316 -23.14 11.88 -4.02
C THR A 316 -23.04 12.44 -2.60
N ARG A 317 -21.93 12.20 -1.90
CA ARG A 317 -21.68 12.69 -0.53
C ARG A 317 -20.77 13.92 -0.57
N TRP A 318 -20.74 14.68 0.53
CA TRP A 318 -19.90 15.87 0.65
C TRP A 318 -18.39 15.58 0.44
N CYS A 319 -17.93 14.40 0.87
CA CYS A 319 -16.56 13.93 0.69
C CYS A 319 -16.29 13.35 -0.71
N GLY A 320 -17.28 13.31 -1.61
CA GLY A 320 -17.13 12.76 -2.96
C GLY A 320 -16.07 13.48 -3.80
N ARG A 321 -15.73 14.73 -3.46
CA ARG A 321 -14.60 15.47 -4.06
C ARG A 321 -13.21 14.96 -3.64
N LEU A 322 -13.14 14.11 -2.61
CA LEU A 322 -11.91 13.53 -2.05
C LEU A 322 -11.73 12.05 -2.45
N ARG A 323 -12.65 11.50 -3.24
CA ARG A 323 -12.70 10.07 -3.62
C ARG A 323 -11.51 9.55 -4.44
N ASP A 324 -10.60 10.44 -4.82
CA ASP A 324 -9.43 10.14 -5.65
C ASP A 324 -8.19 9.76 -4.82
N ARG A 325 -8.30 9.81 -3.50
CA ARG A 325 -7.19 9.52 -2.58
C ARG A 325 -7.64 8.91 -1.27
N PHE A 326 -6.69 8.30 -0.58
CA PHE A 326 -6.78 7.90 0.82
C PHE A 326 -5.66 8.59 1.60
N ALA A 327 -5.95 9.09 2.79
CA ALA A 327 -4.94 9.58 3.72
C ALA A 327 -4.49 8.42 4.62
N ALA A 328 -3.18 8.19 4.69
CA ALA A 328 -2.59 7.13 5.50
C ALA A 328 -1.50 7.71 6.41
N SER A 329 -1.02 6.91 7.35
CA SER A 329 0.14 7.17 8.17
C SER A 329 1.14 6.04 8.01
N LEU A 330 2.42 6.38 8.01
CA LEU A 330 3.53 5.44 8.02
C LEU A 330 4.09 5.35 9.44
N ILE A 331 4.01 4.18 10.05
CA ILE A 331 4.47 3.94 11.42
C ILE A 331 5.68 3.01 11.46
N TYR A 332 6.60 3.29 12.39
CA TYR A 332 7.85 2.58 12.62
C TYR A 332 8.39 2.93 14.03
N PRO A 333 9.48 2.34 14.57
CA PRO A 333 9.80 2.41 16.00
C PRO A 333 9.88 3.81 16.62
N PRO A 334 10.49 4.83 15.97
CA PRO A 334 10.50 6.20 16.50
C PRO A 334 9.20 6.98 16.26
N LEU A 335 8.26 6.47 15.44
CA LEU A 335 7.04 7.15 15.05
C LEU A 335 5.85 6.20 15.01
N ARG A 336 5.07 6.21 16.08
CA ARG A 336 3.98 5.26 16.34
C ARG A 336 2.60 5.91 16.36
N ASP A 337 2.51 7.21 16.09
CA ASP A 337 1.22 7.89 16.08
C ASP A 337 0.49 7.62 14.76
N VAL A 338 -0.81 7.35 14.87
CA VAL A 338 -1.77 7.26 13.77
C VAL A 338 -2.74 8.44 13.85
N TYR A 339 -3.44 8.75 12.74
CA TYR A 339 -4.37 9.88 12.66
C TYR A 339 -5.41 9.93 13.80
N SER A 340 -6.14 8.83 14.01
CA SER A 340 -7.14 8.70 15.08
C SER A 340 -6.71 7.63 16.08
N LYS A 341 -6.49 8.04 17.35
CA LYS A 341 -6.13 7.13 18.47
C LYS A 341 -7.32 6.30 18.97
N GLY A 342 -8.55 6.67 18.61
CA GLY A 342 -9.77 6.01 19.09
C GLY A 342 -10.37 4.97 18.14
N ASP A 343 -9.87 4.91 16.90
CA ASP A 343 -10.48 4.12 15.82
C ASP A 343 -9.68 2.86 15.46
N GLY A 344 -10.14 2.14 14.44
CA GLY A 344 -9.37 1.13 13.74
C GLY A 344 -9.07 1.57 12.30
N GLY A 345 -8.64 0.62 11.48
CA GLY A 345 -8.27 0.90 10.11
C GLY A 345 -7.80 -0.32 9.34
N PHE A 346 -7.08 -0.05 8.26
CA PHE A 346 -6.42 -1.05 7.42
C PHE A 346 -4.91 -0.92 7.51
N VAL A 347 -4.23 -2.06 7.57
CA VAL A 347 -2.83 -2.16 7.17
C VAL A 347 -2.79 -2.30 5.65
N VAL A 348 -2.08 -1.39 5.01
CA VAL A 348 -2.02 -1.28 3.54
C VAL A 348 -0.83 -2.07 3.03
N ASN A 349 -1.06 -2.96 2.08
CA ASN A 349 0.00 -3.72 1.43
C ASN A 349 0.87 -2.78 0.57
N PRO A 350 2.17 -2.61 0.88
CA PRO A 350 3.02 -1.65 0.17
C PRO A 350 3.21 -2.00 -1.31
N LYS A 351 2.99 -3.26 -1.73
CA LYS A 351 3.05 -3.67 -3.14
C LYS A 351 1.97 -3.04 -4.01
N HIS A 352 0.83 -2.69 -3.40
CA HIS A 352 -0.33 -2.13 -4.09
C HIS A 352 -0.55 -0.64 -3.78
N ALA A 353 0.24 -0.08 -2.86
CA ALA A 353 0.22 1.32 -2.49
C ALA A 353 0.94 2.19 -3.54
N LYS A 354 0.22 3.18 -4.07
CA LYS A 354 0.79 4.23 -4.93
C LYS A 354 0.76 5.56 -4.19
N VAL A 355 1.92 5.97 -3.68
CA VAL A 355 2.08 7.26 -3.00
C VAL A 355 1.97 8.41 -4.01
N LEU A 356 1.13 9.39 -3.71
CA LEU A 356 0.96 10.64 -4.46
C LEU A 356 1.85 11.74 -3.90
N CYS A 357 1.92 11.85 -2.57
CA CYS A 357 2.82 12.73 -1.83
C CYS A 357 2.83 12.32 -0.35
N SER A 358 3.67 12.99 0.44
CA SER A 358 3.72 12.80 1.88
C SER A 358 4.02 14.09 2.65
N TYR A 359 3.67 14.11 3.92
CA TYR A 359 3.86 15.21 4.85
C TYR A 359 4.46 14.66 6.15
N HIS A 360 5.40 15.37 6.75
CA HIS A 360 6.01 14.96 8.03
C HIS A 360 5.04 15.13 9.22
N GLY A 361 3.89 15.78 9.01
CA GLY A 361 2.78 15.93 9.95
C GLY A 361 1.43 15.90 9.22
N ASP A 362 0.44 16.63 9.76
CA ASP A 362 -0.85 16.86 9.09
C ASP A 362 -0.67 17.77 7.87
N GLY A 363 -0.92 17.23 6.69
CA GLY A 363 -0.79 17.94 5.42
C GLY A 363 -2.05 18.72 5.03
N HIS A 364 -3.12 18.68 5.82
CA HIS A 364 -4.40 19.31 5.51
C HIS A 364 -4.93 18.92 4.10
N SER A 365 -4.75 17.66 3.71
CA SER A 365 -5.01 17.16 2.35
C SER A 365 -6.48 17.28 1.89
N MET A 366 -7.41 17.45 2.83
CA MET A 366 -8.83 17.69 2.55
C MET A 366 -9.10 19.05 1.89
N ALA A 367 -8.28 20.06 2.14
CA ALA A 367 -8.38 21.36 1.46
C ALA A 367 -7.75 21.34 0.06
N LYS A 368 -6.97 20.32 -0.26
CA LYS A 368 -6.11 20.23 -1.45
C LYS A 368 -6.76 19.38 -2.54
N SER A 369 -7.81 19.89 -3.16
CA SER A 369 -8.59 19.17 -4.17
C SER A 369 -8.24 19.59 -5.60
N CYS A 370 -8.38 18.67 -6.54
CA CYS A 370 -8.31 18.97 -7.97
C CYS A 370 -9.70 19.36 -8.51
N ASP A 371 -9.76 20.23 -9.53
CA ASP A 371 -11.02 20.62 -10.21
C ASP A 371 -11.81 19.41 -10.72
N ARG A 372 -11.10 18.33 -11.05
CA ARG A 372 -11.66 17.00 -11.32
C ARG A 372 -10.94 15.99 -10.43
N PRO A 373 -11.66 15.12 -9.71
CA PRO A 373 -11.01 14.10 -8.90
C PRO A 373 -10.08 13.22 -9.74
N GLY A 374 -8.86 13.02 -9.27
CA GLY A 374 -7.84 12.21 -9.91
C GLY A 374 -6.54 12.95 -10.23
N VAL A 375 -5.51 12.18 -10.53
CA VAL A 375 -4.20 12.73 -10.94
C VAL A 375 -4.30 13.30 -12.35
N SER A 376 -3.81 14.51 -12.53
CA SER A 376 -3.67 15.18 -13.83
C SER A 376 -2.26 15.76 -13.97
N LYS A 377 -1.96 16.33 -15.15
CA LYS A 377 -0.68 17.02 -15.38
C LYS A 377 -0.49 18.20 -14.42
N ASP A 378 -1.58 18.88 -14.09
CA ASP A 378 -1.56 20.16 -13.38
C ASP A 378 -2.02 20.05 -11.92
N CYS A 379 -2.45 18.86 -11.48
CA CYS A 379 -2.92 18.63 -10.12
C CYS A 379 -2.68 17.19 -9.66
N VAL A 380 -2.16 17.06 -8.44
CA VAL A 380 -2.02 15.79 -7.74
C VAL A 380 -2.94 15.86 -6.50
N PRO A 381 -3.97 15.01 -6.41
CA PRO A 381 -4.94 15.02 -5.31
C PRO A 381 -4.30 14.98 -3.92
N GLY A 382 -4.71 15.87 -3.02
CA GLY A 382 -4.18 15.94 -1.66
C GLY A 382 -2.76 16.52 -1.57
N CYS A 383 -2.17 16.87 -2.70
CA CYS A 383 -0.79 17.31 -2.82
C CYS A 383 -0.74 18.74 -3.38
N GLY A 384 0.03 19.60 -2.73
CA GLY A 384 0.11 21.03 -3.08
C GLY A 384 -1.02 21.85 -2.46
N GLY A 385 -0.77 23.15 -2.27
CA GLY A 385 -1.71 24.07 -1.62
C GLY A 385 -1.28 24.41 -0.19
N GLY A 386 -0.30 25.29 -0.08
CA GLY A 386 0.00 26.04 1.14
C GLY A 386 0.41 27.43 0.70
N TYR A 387 -0.06 28.46 1.40
CA TYR A 387 0.06 29.90 1.14
C TYR A 387 1.37 30.33 0.45
N GLU A 388 1.28 31.37 -0.38
CA GLU A 388 2.36 32.10 -1.09
C GLU A 388 3.52 32.59 -0.18
N GLN A 389 4.25 31.71 0.50
CA GLN A 389 5.37 32.07 1.36
C GLN A 389 6.70 31.39 1.01
N CYS A 390 6.74 30.59 -0.06
CA CYS A 390 7.94 30.54 -0.90
C CYS A 390 7.61 31.37 -2.15
N GLU A 391 7.85 32.68 -2.06
CA GLU A 391 7.68 33.59 -3.20
C GLU A 391 8.36 32.98 -4.44
N VAL A 392 7.61 33.01 -5.53
CA VAL A 392 7.99 32.72 -6.91
C VAL A 392 7.72 31.28 -7.44
N VAL A 393 6.46 31.11 -7.88
CA VAL A 393 6.03 30.49 -9.17
C VAL A 393 6.23 28.98 -9.35
N GLU A 394 5.24 28.19 -8.90
CA GLU A 394 4.47 27.21 -9.71
C GLU A 394 3.44 26.48 -8.81
N LYS A 395 2.29 26.11 -9.35
CA LYS A 395 1.05 25.67 -8.66
C LYS A 395 1.14 24.37 -7.80
N THR A 396 2.34 23.87 -7.53
CA THR A 396 2.58 22.73 -6.64
C THR A 396 3.79 23.07 -5.76
N SER A 397 3.57 23.59 -4.56
CA SER A 397 4.63 23.83 -3.58
C SER A 397 5.11 22.51 -2.99
N TRP A 398 5.94 21.81 -3.75
CA TRP A 398 6.74 20.70 -3.25
C TRP A 398 7.74 21.24 -2.22
N CYS A 399 8.15 20.42 -1.25
CA CYS A 399 9.18 20.79 -0.29
C CYS A 399 10.54 20.96 -0.98
N THR A 400 10.80 22.14 -1.55
CA THR A 400 12.11 22.54 -2.10
C THR A 400 12.81 23.58 -1.24
N CYS A 401 12.12 24.14 -0.25
CA CYS A 401 12.62 25.23 0.59
C CYS A 401 13.44 24.67 1.78
N PRO A 402 14.71 25.09 1.99
CA PRO A 402 15.57 24.60 3.08
C PRO A 402 15.10 25.01 4.49
N GLN A 403 13.97 25.71 4.61
CA GLN A 403 13.40 26.21 5.87
C GLN A 403 12.06 25.55 6.25
N GLY A 404 11.71 24.43 5.60
CA GLY A 404 10.78 23.44 6.15
C GLY A 404 9.46 23.99 6.66
N ASP A 405 8.70 24.66 5.80
CA ASP A 405 7.33 25.02 6.17
C ASP A 405 6.51 23.73 6.33
N PHE A 406 5.76 23.63 7.42
CA PHE A 406 5.11 22.39 7.87
C PHE A 406 3.99 21.91 6.91
N LEU A 407 3.61 22.75 5.95
CA LEU A 407 2.49 22.52 5.02
C LEU A 407 2.90 22.09 3.61
N CYS A 408 4.20 22.04 3.30
CA CYS A 408 4.67 21.62 1.99
C CYS A 408 4.53 20.10 1.81
N ALA A 409 4.26 19.66 0.57
CA ALA A 409 4.16 18.24 0.23
C ALA A 409 5.52 17.71 -0.27
N TRP A 410 5.95 16.56 0.21
CA TRP A 410 7.08 15.83 -0.34
C TRP A 410 6.63 14.95 -1.52
N ARG A 411 7.45 14.89 -2.59
CA ARG A 411 7.16 14.03 -3.74
C ARG A 411 7.23 12.55 -3.36
N PRO A 412 6.64 11.64 -4.16
CA PRO A 412 6.72 10.19 -3.88
C PRO A 412 8.15 9.65 -3.74
N ASN A 413 9.08 10.17 -4.55
CA ASN A 413 10.49 9.79 -4.50
C ASN A 413 11.29 10.52 -3.40
N GLU A 414 10.64 11.36 -2.60
CA GLU A 414 11.23 12.14 -1.51
C GLU A 414 10.70 11.70 -0.12
N LEU A 415 10.09 10.51 -0.04
CA LEU A 415 9.58 9.93 1.20
C LEU A 415 10.66 9.85 2.30
N GLU A 416 11.91 9.55 1.92
CA GLU A 416 13.02 9.51 2.85
C GLU A 416 13.24 10.86 3.55
N GLN A 417 13.21 11.96 2.77
CA GLN A 417 13.43 13.30 3.29
C GLN A 417 12.29 13.72 4.22
N MET A 418 11.04 13.41 3.85
CA MET A 418 9.87 13.59 4.72
C MET A 418 10.07 12.92 6.09
N MET A 419 10.47 11.64 6.08
CA MET A 419 10.68 10.88 7.32
C MET A 419 11.84 11.41 8.15
N ARG A 420 12.93 11.85 7.51
CA ARG A 420 14.07 12.50 8.21
C ARG A 420 13.65 13.81 8.85
N GLN A 421 12.84 14.61 8.17
CA GLN A 421 12.29 15.85 8.71
C GLN A 421 11.44 15.54 9.96
N GLN A 422 10.50 14.59 9.85
CA GLN A 422 9.65 14.18 10.97
C GLN A 422 10.48 13.75 12.19
N GLN A 423 11.52 12.93 11.97
CA GLN A 423 12.42 12.51 13.05
C GLN A 423 13.19 13.66 13.70
N SER A 424 13.56 14.69 12.92
CA SER A 424 14.31 15.85 13.42
C SER A 424 13.45 16.81 14.24
N GLU A 425 12.15 16.85 13.97
CA GLU A 425 11.19 17.73 14.63
C GLU A 425 10.47 17.08 15.81
N SER A 426 10.35 15.75 15.80
CA SER A 426 9.79 14.94 16.89
C SER A 426 10.56 14.89 18.24
N PRO A 427 11.88 15.22 18.39
CA PRO A 427 12.60 14.95 19.66
C PRO A 427 12.15 15.79 20.86
N ASN A 428 11.57 16.97 20.62
CA ASN A 428 11.27 17.93 21.69
C ASN A 428 9.78 18.07 22.00
N GLY A 429 8.89 17.39 21.26
CA GLY A 429 7.45 17.37 21.53
C GLY A 429 6.79 18.75 21.68
N PHE A 430 7.41 19.81 21.17
CA PHE A 430 6.98 21.20 21.40
C PHE A 430 6.24 21.81 20.21
N LEU A 431 6.18 21.10 19.08
CA LEU A 431 5.32 21.50 17.97
C LEU A 431 3.86 21.16 18.33
N LEU A 432 2.97 22.09 17.98
CA LEU A 432 1.51 22.03 18.15
C LEU A 432 0.85 20.79 17.52
N HIS A 433 1.62 19.97 16.80
CA HIS A 433 1.21 18.75 16.12
C HIS A 433 2.10 17.57 16.55
N LYS A 434 2.09 17.21 17.85
CA LYS A 434 2.49 15.85 18.27
C LYS A 434 1.59 14.87 17.54
N GLY A 435 2.05 14.31 16.43
CA GLY A 435 1.13 13.68 15.50
C GLY A 435 1.80 12.81 14.46
N TYR A 436 0.99 11.89 13.98
CA TYR A 436 1.17 11.08 12.78
C TYR A 436 1.71 11.89 11.60
N ASN A 437 2.37 11.22 10.65
CA ASN A 437 2.57 11.76 9.30
C ASN A 437 1.35 11.48 8.42
N GLU A 438 1.19 12.27 7.38
CA GLU A 438 0.17 12.05 6.36
C GLU A 438 0.82 11.61 5.03
N VAL A 439 0.50 10.41 4.58
CA VAL A 439 0.90 9.85 3.27
C VAL A 439 -0.34 9.72 2.41
N ILE A 440 -0.36 10.39 1.27
CA ILE A 440 -1.50 10.38 0.36
C ILE A 440 -1.36 9.25 -0.64
N LEU A 441 -2.34 8.36 -0.69
CA LEU A 441 -2.37 7.20 -1.59
C LEU A 441 -3.39 7.41 -2.70
N ALA A 442 -3.05 6.95 -3.91
CA ALA A 442 -3.95 7.03 -5.06
C ALA A 442 -5.10 6.02 -4.94
N ALA A 443 -6.35 6.50 -4.94
CA ALA A 443 -7.52 5.64 -4.80
C ALA A 443 -7.72 4.70 -5.99
N ASP A 444 -7.27 5.08 -7.19
CA ASP A 444 -7.33 4.23 -8.39
C ASP A 444 -6.50 2.95 -8.22
N SER A 445 -5.25 3.08 -7.74
CA SER A 445 -4.36 1.96 -7.43
C SER A 445 -4.93 1.13 -6.29
N TRP A 446 -5.43 1.78 -5.23
CA TRP A 446 -6.07 1.10 -4.11
C TRP A 446 -7.20 0.19 -4.58
N MET A 447 -8.12 0.74 -5.35
CA MET A 447 -9.32 0.07 -5.84
C MET A 447 -9.02 -1.04 -6.85
N HIS A 448 -8.10 -0.79 -7.78
CA HIS A 448 -7.74 -1.76 -8.81
C HIS A 448 -7.15 -3.06 -8.23
N ASN A 449 -6.51 -2.96 -7.06
CA ASN A 449 -5.82 -4.09 -6.43
C ASN A 449 -6.60 -4.73 -5.28
N LEU A 450 -7.87 -4.37 -5.05
CA LEU A 450 -8.69 -5.05 -4.05
C LEU A 450 -8.97 -6.51 -4.46
N PRO A 451 -8.97 -7.46 -3.49
CA PRO A 451 -8.79 -7.25 -2.06
C PRO A 451 -7.33 -7.11 -1.59
N GLY A 452 -6.34 -7.39 -2.44
CA GLY A 452 -4.91 -7.46 -2.09
C GLY A 452 -4.27 -6.18 -1.54
N THR A 453 -4.91 -5.01 -1.74
CA THR A 453 -4.49 -3.75 -1.10
C THR A 453 -4.55 -3.80 0.43
N ILE A 454 -5.51 -4.54 0.99
CA ILE A 454 -5.69 -4.65 2.45
C ILE A 454 -5.01 -5.92 2.93
N GLU A 455 -3.95 -5.74 3.72
CA GLU A 455 -3.18 -6.83 4.30
C GLU A 455 -3.75 -7.29 5.64
N ALA A 456 -4.28 -6.36 6.43
CA ALA A 456 -4.96 -6.64 7.69
C ALA A 456 -5.99 -5.54 8.02
N VAL A 457 -6.96 -5.86 8.87
CA VAL A 457 -7.82 -4.86 9.52
C VAL A 457 -7.37 -4.74 10.97
N PHE A 458 -7.26 -3.55 11.54
CA PHE A 458 -6.82 -3.37 12.92
C PHE A 458 -7.76 -2.50 13.75
N ALA A 459 -7.77 -2.69 15.07
CA ALA A 459 -8.28 -1.71 16.04
C ALA A 459 -7.15 -1.20 16.92
N VAL A 460 -7.18 0.06 17.32
CA VAL A 460 -6.23 0.59 18.31
C VAL A 460 -6.55 0.03 19.70
N SER A 461 -5.53 -0.27 20.51
CA SER A 461 -5.65 -0.84 21.86
C SER A 461 -6.41 0.04 22.83
N GLU A 462 -6.51 1.34 22.56
CA GLU A 462 -7.27 2.32 23.34
C GLU A 462 -8.71 2.51 22.84
N ALA A 463 -9.09 1.88 21.72
CA ALA A 463 -10.42 1.99 21.15
C ALA A 463 -11.51 1.51 22.13
N SER A 464 -12.65 2.20 22.10
CA SER A 464 -13.83 1.80 22.88
C SER A 464 -14.40 0.47 22.39
N ASP A 465 -15.24 -0.18 23.19
CA ASP A 465 -15.92 -1.41 22.78
C ASP A 465 -16.80 -1.20 21.53
N ALA A 466 -17.42 -0.02 21.41
CA ALA A 466 -18.24 0.32 20.24
C ALA A 466 -17.39 0.45 18.96
N PHE A 467 -16.22 1.08 19.05
CA PHE A 467 -15.29 1.16 17.92
C PHE A 467 -14.72 -0.21 17.59
N THR A 468 -14.31 -1.00 18.59
CA THR A 468 -13.84 -2.37 18.40
C THR A 468 -14.89 -3.24 17.71
N ALA A 469 -16.16 -3.11 18.09
CA ALA A 469 -17.28 -3.79 17.43
C ALA A 469 -17.45 -3.34 15.97
N ARG A 470 -17.30 -2.03 15.68
CA ARG A 470 -17.29 -1.50 14.30
C ARG A 470 -16.16 -2.10 13.48
N VAL A 471 -14.93 -2.17 14.01
CA VAL A 471 -13.79 -2.78 13.29
C VAL A 471 -14.07 -4.25 12.95
N ARG A 472 -14.60 -5.02 13.91
CA ARG A 472 -15.00 -6.43 13.68
C ARG A 472 -16.06 -6.56 12.59
N ALA A 473 -17.05 -5.67 12.58
CA ALA A 473 -18.08 -5.65 11.56
C ALA A 473 -17.51 -5.33 10.17
N VAL A 474 -16.60 -4.35 10.06
CA VAL A 474 -15.89 -4.01 8.82
C VAL A 474 -15.05 -5.18 8.33
N HIS A 475 -14.28 -5.82 9.21
CA HIS A 475 -13.48 -7.01 8.87
C HIS A 475 -14.35 -8.15 8.35
N THR A 476 -15.44 -8.46 9.05
CA THR A 476 -16.39 -9.51 8.64
C THR A 476 -16.99 -9.19 7.27
N ALA A 477 -17.43 -7.96 7.05
CA ALA A 477 -18.02 -7.53 5.78
C ALA A 477 -17.01 -7.58 4.63
N PHE A 478 -15.75 -7.18 4.87
CA PHE A 478 -14.67 -7.24 3.87
C PHE A 478 -14.36 -8.69 3.47
N VAL A 479 -14.13 -9.56 4.46
CA VAL A 479 -13.88 -11.00 4.26
C VAL A 479 -15.03 -11.65 3.50
N GLN A 480 -16.28 -11.34 3.88
CA GLN A 480 -17.47 -11.88 3.20
C GLN A 480 -17.60 -11.38 1.77
N GLN A 481 -17.35 -10.10 1.51
CA GLN A 481 -17.50 -9.50 0.18
C GLN A 481 -16.49 -10.06 -0.82
N TYR A 482 -15.24 -10.28 -0.40
CA TYR A 482 -14.18 -10.72 -1.30
C TYR A 482 -13.84 -12.21 -1.22
N GLY A 483 -14.45 -12.96 -0.28
CA GLY A 483 -14.18 -14.40 -0.12
C GLY A 483 -12.73 -14.70 0.28
N VAL A 484 -12.07 -13.78 0.98
CA VAL A 484 -10.67 -13.93 1.43
C VAL A 484 -10.59 -14.44 2.86
N THR A 485 -9.78 -15.46 3.12
CA THR A 485 -9.58 -16.01 4.47
C THR A 485 -8.30 -15.56 5.14
N GLU A 486 -7.41 -14.89 4.41
CA GLU A 486 -6.03 -14.59 4.83
C GLU A 486 -5.83 -13.19 5.40
N VAL A 487 -6.89 -12.39 5.54
CA VAL A 487 -6.81 -11.02 6.09
C VAL A 487 -7.05 -11.08 7.59
N PRO A 488 -6.02 -11.01 8.46
CA PRO A 488 -6.19 -11.08 9.90
C PRO A 488 -6.87 -9.82 10.44
N LEU A 489 -7.46 -9.98 11.63
CA LEU A 489 -7.97 -8.89 12.45
C LEU A 489 -6.99 -8.66 13.61
N LEU A 490 -6.37 -7.49 13.66
CA LEU A 490 -5.27 -7.19 14.57
C LEU A 490 -5.66 -6.18 15.65
N LEU A 491 -4.96 -6.24 16.77
CA LEU A 491 -4.89 -5.20 17.78
C LEU A 491 -3.59 -4.43 17.59
N TYR A 492 -3.68 -3.11 17.42
CA TYR A 492 -2.54 -2.20 17.36
C TYR A 492 -2.35 -1.49 18.69
N ASP A 493 -1.22 -1.73 19.36
CA ASP A 493 -0.83 -1.06 20.59
C ASP A 493 0.49 -0.31 20.39
N PRO A 494 0.48 1.03 20.28
CA PRO A 494 1.70 1.80 20.06
C PRO A 494 2.68 1.71 21.24
N MET A 495 2.26 1.20 22.40
CA MET A 495 3.13 1.05 23.57
C MET A 495 3.82 -0.32 23.64
N ASN A 496 3.38 -1.30 22.86
CA ASN A 496 3.97 -2.64 22.84
C ASN A 496 5.11 -2.77 21.82
N ASP A 497 5.91 -3.83 21.97
CA ASP A 497 6.93 -4.25 21.02
C ASP A 497 6.89 -5.79 20.86
N PRO A 498 6.45 -6.30 19.69
CA PRO A 498 5.98 -5.55 18.53
C PRO A 498 4.58 -4.95 18.74
N PRO A 499 4.17 -3.94 17.95
CA PRO A 499 2.94 -3.20 18.22
C PRO A 499 1.66 -3.86 17.68
N PHE A 500 1.75 -4.84 16.77
CA PHE A 500 0.59 -5.59 16.30
C PHE A 500 0.51 -6.99 16.92
N SER A 501 -0.70 -7.39 17.28
CA SER A 501 -1.01 -8.75 17.73
C SER A 501 -2.34 -9.21 17.16
N GLU A 502 -2.58 -10.52 17.08
CA GLU A 502 -3.88 -11.06 16.67
C GLU A 502 -4.97 -10.63 17.67
N MET A 503 -6.09 -10.14 17.16
CA MET A 503 -7.20 -9.74 18.02
C MET A 503 -7.91 -10.98 18.57
N PRO A 504 -8.16 -11.06 19.88
CA PRO A 504 -8.87 -12.21 20.47
C PRO A 504 -10.22 -12.44 19.80
N ALA A 505 -10.53 -13.70 19.51
CA ALA A 505 -11.85 -14.12 19.05
C ALA A 505 -12.86 -14.05 20.20
N GLY A 506 -13.50 -12.89 20.41
CA GLY A 506 -14.78 -12.82 21.11
C GLY A 506 -14.78 -12.79 22.65
N ALA A 507 -13.97 -11.95 23.28
CA ALA A 507 -14.31 -11.44 24.61
C ALA A 507 -14.25 -9.91 24.57
N GLY A 508 -15.40 -9.24 24.77
CA GLY A 508 -15.36 -7.84 25.20
C GLY A 508 -14.43 -7.73 26.40
N ARG A 509 -13.65 -6.65 26.52
CA ARG A 509 -12.71 -6.50 27.63
C ARG A 509 -13.45 -6.81 28.93
N ASP A 510 -13.07 -7.89 29.59
CA ASP A 510 -13.49 -8.10 30.97
C ASP A 510 -12.79 -6.99 31.76
N THR A 511 -13.49 -5.89 31.98
CA THR A 511 -13.01 -4.62 32.56
C THR A 511 -12.63 -4.76 34.04
N ARG A 512 -12.28 -5.97 34.50
CA ARG A 512 -11.97 -6.32 35.89
C ARG A 512 -10.47 -6.53 36.16
N GLN A 513 -9.57 -6.00 35.34
CA GLN A 513 -8.15 -5.93 35.69
C GLN A 513 -7.59 -4.52 35.45
N THR A 514 -8.01 -3.58 36.30
CA THR A 514 -7.21 -2.40 36.69
C THR A 514 -7.54 -2.06 38.12
#